data_AF-A0A7Y5J6P5-F1
#
_entry.id   AF-A0A7Y5J6P5-F1
#
_cell.length_a   1.000
_cell.length_b   1.000
_cell.length_c   1.000
_cell.angle_alpha   90.00
_cell.angle_beta   90.00
_cell.angle_gamma   90.00
#
_symmetry.space_group_name_H-M   'P 1'
#
loop_
_entity.id
_entity.type
_entity.pdbx_description
1 polymer ?
#
loop_
_entity_poly.entity_id
_entity_poly.type
_entity_poly.pdbx_seq_one_letter_code
_entity_poly.pdbx_strand_id
1 'polypeptide(L)'
;MIVKLRKTWSNRIGKHKVNPLRYYLAQSLGDLKRAVKDAERIGVRLRAVGSGHSFNDVACSNGYLVDISQLNKPLELPTYLKPEHRERNLVHIEAGIVIQDL
;
A
#
# COMPACT_ATOMS: atom_id res chain seq x y z
N MET A 1 -7.26 3.31 10.91
CA MET A 1 -6.75 4.27 9.92
C MET A 1 -6.23 5.52 10.59
N ILE A 2 -4.93 5.77 10.47
CA ILE A 2 -4.30 7.01 10.92
C ILE A 2 -4.10 7.91 9.71
N VAL A 3 -4.43 9.20 9.82
CA VAL A 3 -4.26 10.18 8.75
C VAL A 3 -3.31 11.26 9.21
N LYS A 4 -2.27 11.53 8.43
CA LYS A 4 -1.32 12.61 8.64
C LYS A 4 -1.48 13.65 7.53
N LEU A 5 -1.70 14.90 7.90
CA LEU A 5 -1.78 16.03 6.97
C LEU A 5 -0.38 16.63 6.79
N ARG A 6 -0.08 17.12 5.57
CA ARG A 6 1.18 17.82 5.24
C ARG A 6 2.45 17.03 5.61
N LYS A 7 2.38 15.69 5.59
CA LYS A 7 3.55 14.85 5.82
C LYS A 7 4.37 14.77 4.53
N THR A 8 5.54 15.40 4.51
CA THR A 8 6.51 15.17 3.46
C THR A 8 6.96 13.71 3.46
N TRP A 9 6.93 13.09 2.29
CA TRP A 9 7.44 11.75 2.07
C TRP A 9 8.68 11.80 1.20
N SER A 10 9.66 10.94 1.49
CA SER A 10 10.86 10.76 0.69
C SER A 10 11.12 9.27 0.52
N ASN A 11 11.62 8.88 -0.65
CA ASN A 11 12.19 7.55 -0.82
C ASN A 11 13.47 7.40 0.01
N ARG A 12 13.94 6.17 0.19
CA ARG A 12 15.01 5.83 1.14
C ARG A 12 16.36 6.48 0.81
N ILE A 13 16.63 6.73 -0.47
CA ILE A 13 17.86 7.41 -0.93
C ILE A 13 17.75 8.94 -0.92
N GLY A 14 16.59 9.51 -0.53
CA GLY A 14 16.40 10.96 -0.46
C GLY A 14 16.15 11.67 -1.79
N LYS A 15 16.29 10.97 -2.93
CA LYS A 15 16.19 11.55 -4.29
C LYS A 15 14.79 12.05 -4.62
N HIS A 16 13.76 11.25 -4.32
CA HIS A 16 12.38 11.58 -4.65
C HIS A 16 11.63 11.99 -3.39
N LYS A 17 11.08 13.20 -3.41
CA LYS A 17 10.40 13.82 -2.26
C LYS A 17 9.11 14.48 -2.73
N VAL A 18 8.01 14.22 -2.02
CA VAL A 18 6.68 14.80 -2.33
C VAL A 18 5.98 15.28 -1.06
N ASN A 19 5.05 16.22 -1.25
CA ASN A 19 4.21 16.75 -0.18
C ASN A 19 2.75 16.41 -0.47
N PRO A 20 2.31 15.17 -0.18
CA PRO A 20 0.93 14.78 -0.41
C PRO A 20 -0.02 15.61 0.45
N LEU A 21 -1.21 15.87 -0.08
CA LEU A 21 -2.32 16.48 0.65
C LEU A 21 -2.66 15.67 1.91
N ARG A 22 -2.63 14.34 1.81
CA ARG A 22 -2.88 13.39 2.92
C ARG A 22 -1.99 12.16 2.82
N TYR A 23 -1.52 11.70 3.97
CA TYR A 23 -0.82 10.43 4.13
C TYR A 23 -1.63 9.52 5.06
N TYR A 24 -2.14 8.41 4.53
CA TYR A 24 -2.88 7.41 5.28
C TYR A 24 -1.93 6.31 5.74
N LEU A 25 -2.12 5.79 6.95
CA LEU A 25 -1.64 4.49 7.37
C LEU A 25 -2.85 3.54 7.43
N ALA A 26 -2.90 2.60 6.50
CA ALA A 26 -3.96 1.60 6.41
C ALA A 26 -3.61 0.39 7.27
N GLN A 27 -4.49 0.05 8.20
CA GLN A 27 -4.33 -1.10 9.11
C GLN A 27 -5.35 -2.22 8.80
N SER A 28 -6.18 -2.01 7.79
CA SER A 28 -7.15 -2.99 7.29
C SER A 28 -7.52 -2.71 5.84
N LEU A 29 -8.11 -3.71 5.16
CA LEU A 29 -8.73 -3.53 3.85
C LEU A 29 -9.81 -2.43 3.86
N GLY A 30 -10.54 -2.29 4.98
CA GLY A 30 -11.53 -1.23 5.16
C GLY A 30 -10.91 0.16 5.14
N ASP A 31 -9.74 0.33 5.75
CA ASP A 31 -8.97 1.58 5.71
C ASP A 31 -8.57 1.93 4.28
N LEU A 32 -8.06 0.94 3.53
CA LEU A 32 -7.66 1.12 2.14
C LEU A 32 -8.84 1.53 1.25
N LYS A 33 -9.99 0.86 1.40
CA LYS A 33 -11.24 1.22 0.69
C LYS A 33 -11.66 2.66 1.00
N ARG A 34 -11.55 3.10 2.25
CA ARG A 34 -11.88 4.49 2.63
C ARG A 34 -10.91 5.49 2.00
N ALA A 35 -9.62 5.21 1.98
CA ALA A 35 -8.63 6.09 1.34
C ALA A 35 -8.86 6.22 -0.18
N VAL A 36 -9.20 5.12 -0.86
CA VAL A 36 -9.54 5.14 -2.30
C VAL A 36 -10.79 5.99 -2.56
N LYS A 37 -11.88 5.74 -1.83
CA LYS A 37 -13.13 6.50 -1.99
C LYS A 37 -12.96 7.99 -1.69
N ASP A 38 -12.14 8.32 -0.68
CA ASP A 38 -11.86 9.71 -0.35
C ASP A 38 -11.04 10.40 -1.45
N ALA A 39 -10.02 9.72 -2.01
CA ALA A 39 -9.25 10.23 -3.13
C ALA A 39 -10.12 10.47 -4.38
N GLU A 40 -11.01 9.52 -4.67
CA GLU A 40 -11.98 9.59 -5.78
C GLU A 40 -12.94 10.79 -5.59
N ARG A 41 -13.56 10.92 -4.41
CA ARG A 41 -14.46 12.03 -4.08
C ARG A 41 -13.79 13.40 -4.24
N ILE A 42 -12.51 13.49 -3.90
CA ILE A 42 -11.74 14.74 -3.98
C ILE A 42 -11.14 14.96 -5.39
N GLY A 43 -11.13 13.93 -6.25
CA GLY A 43 -10.57 14.01 -7.60
C GLY A 43 -9.04 14.03 -7.63
N VAL A 44 -8.37 13.36 -6.69
CA VAL A 44 -6.90 13.33 -6.60
C VAL A 44 -6.33 11.92 -6.76
N ARG A 45 -5.09 11.82 -7.25
CA ARG A 45 -4.39 10.54 -7.38
C ARG A 45 -3.96 10.02 -6.01
N LEU A 46 -4.26 8.74 -5.74
CA LEU A 46 -3.72 7.99 -4.62
C LEU A 46 -2.60 7.05 -5.09
N ARG A 47 -1.49 7.01 -4.37
CA ARG A 47 -0.43 6.01 -4.57
C ARG A 47 -0.17 5.23 -3.29
N ALA A 48 0.06 3.92 -3.43
CA ALA A 48 0.52 3.10 -2.32
C ALA A 48 2.02 3.33 -2.07
N VAL A 49 2.42 3.34 -0.80
CA VAL A 49 3.82 3.35 -0.36
C VAL A 49 4.07 2.17 0.57
N GLY A 50 5.21 1.51 0.38
CA GLY A 50 5.78 0.56 1.35
C GLY A 50 7.08 1.13 1.90
N SER A 51 8.13 0.29 2.00
CA SER A 51 9.44 0.65 2.56
C SER A 51 10.22 1.76 1.81
N GLY A 52 9.74 2.21 0.65
CA GLY A 52 10.34 3.34 -0.08
C GLY A 52 11.67 3.03 -0.76
N HIS A 53 11.95 1.77 -1.08
CA HIS A 53 13.21 1.32 -1.71
C HIS A 53 13.33 1.61 -3.21
N SER A 54 12.24 2.01 -3.89
CA SER A 54 12.30 2.38 -5.31
C SER A 54 13.21 3.61 -5.51
N PHE A 55 14.13 3.50 -6.47
CA PHE A 55 14.95 4.62 -6.94
C PHE A 55 14.23 5.52 -7.95
N ASN A 56 13.05 5.09 -8.42
CA ASN A 56 12.17 5.84 -9.31
C ASN A 56 10.98 6.44 -8.54
N ASP A 57 10.24 7.33 -9.19
CA ASP A 57 9.12 8.11 -8.64
C ASP A 57 7.78 7.35 -8.60
N VAL A 58 7.78 6.02 -8.78
CA VAL A 58 6.56 5.20 -8.88
C VAL A 58 5.56 5.43 -7.73
N ALA A 59 6.07 5.70 -6.53
CA ALA A 59 5.28 5.92 -5.34
C ALA A 59 4.98 7.40 -5.05
N CYS A 60 5.48 8.33 -5.88
CA CYS A 60 5.30 9.76 -5.72
C CYS A 60 3.89 10.19 -6.16
N SER A 61 3.24 10.98 -5.31
CA SER A 61 1.99 11.68 -5.63
C SER A 61 1.90 12.94 -4.79
N ASN A 62 1.51 14.05 -5.41
CA ASN A 62 1.10 15.26 -4.69
C ASN A 62 -0.38 15.21 -4.25
N GLY A 63 -1.13 14.20 -4.70
CA GLY A 63 -2.45 13.88 -4.18
C GLY A 63 -2.33 13.19 -2.82
N TYR A 64 -2.73 11.93 -2.73
CA TYR A 64 -2.67 11.15 -1.51
C TYR A 64 -1.61 10.04 -1.59
N LEU A 65 -1.04 9.69 -0.43
CA LEU A 65 -0.25 8.48 -0.24
C LEU A 65 -0.94 7.58 0.79
N VAL A 66 -0.94 6.27 0.55
CA VAL A 66 -1.39 5.25 1.51
C VAL A 66 -0.26 4.28 1.83
N ASP A 67 0.14 4.27 3.08
CA ASP A 67 1.08 3.33 3.65
C ASP A 67 0.36 2.03 3.99
N ILE A 68 0.82 0.95 3.36
CA ILE A 68 0.23 -0.38 3.50
C ILE A 68 1.07 -1.30 4.39
N SER A 69 2.12 -0.79 5.05
CA SER A 69 3.05 -1.62 5.86
C SER A 69 2.39 -2.40 7.01
N GLN A 70 1.17 -2.05 7.40
CA GLN A 70 0.39 -2.75 8.43
C GLN A 70 -0.60 -3.78 7.85
N LEU A 71 -0.65 -3.92 6.53
CA LEU A 71 -1.36 -4.98 5.81
C LEU A 71 -0.35 -6.09 5.49
N ASN A 72 0.12 -6.81 6.50
CA ASN A 72 1.28 -7.70 6.41
C ASN A 72 0.99 -9.14 6.86
N LYS A 73 -0.28 -9.58 6.81
CA LYS A 73 -0.67 -10.90 7.31
C LYS A 73 -0.70 -11.97 6.22
N PRO A 74 -0.34 -13.22 6.55
CA PRO A 74 -0.75 -14.36 5.74
C PRO A 74 -2.27 -14.52 5.78
N LEU A 75 -2.82 -15.04 4.69
CA LEU A 75 -4.24 -15.24 4.46
C LEU A 75 -4.48 -16.69 4.03
N GLU A 76 -5.68 -17.19 4.31
CA GLU A 76 -6.12 -18.48 3.79
C GLU A 76 -6.15 -18.46 2.26
N LEU A 77 -5.78 -19.59 1.64
CA LEU A 77 -5.85 -19.70 0.18
C LEU A 77 -7.30 -19.49 -0.30
N PRO A 78 -7.49 -18.75 -1.41
CA PRO A 78 -8.83 -18.46 -1.88
C PRO A 78 -9.54 -19.71 -2.41
N THR A 79 -10.85 -19.79 -2.18
CA THR A 79 -11.69 -20.93 -2.61
C THR A 79 -11.83 -21.04 -4.12
N TYR A 80 -11.59 -19.95 -4.85
CA TYR A 80 -11.68 -19.86 -6.30
C TYR A 80 -10.41 -20.32 -7.04
N LEU A 81 -9.45 -20.95 -6.33
CA LEU A 81 -8.30 -21.59 -6.99
C LEU A 81 -8.75 -22.75 -7.89
N LYS A 82 -8.28 -22.73 -9.14
CA LYS A 82 -8.46 -23.84 -10.07
C LYS A 82 -7.88 -25.14 -9.47
N PRO A 83 -8.52 -26.30 -9.63
CA PRO A 83 -8.05 -27.57 -9.07
C PRO A 83 -6.59 -27.88 -9.40
N GLU A 84 -6.16 -27.62 -10.64
CA GLU A 84 -4.79 -27.81 -11.15
C GLU A 84 -3.70 -26.98 -10.44
N HIS A 85 -4.10 -26.00 -9.60
CA HIS A 85 -3.18 -25.16 -8.84
C HIS A 85 -3.16 -25.46 -7.35
N ARG A 86 -4.06 -26.32 -6.85
CA ARG A 86 -4.20 -26.58 -5.40
C ARG A 86 -3.01 -27.31 -4.79
N GLU A 87 -2.28 -28.09 -5.58
CA GLU A 87 -1.09 -28.82 -5.14
C GLU A 87 0.21 -28.01 -5.28
N ARG A 88 0.12 -26.76 -5.73
CA ARG A 88 1.31 -25.90 -5.87
C ARG A 88 1.66 -25.24 -4.53
N ASN A 89 2.92 -24.87 -4.40
CA ASN A 89 3.39 -24.02 -3.29
C ASN A 89 2.90 -22.58 -3.51
N LEU A 90 1.70 -22.28 -3.01
CA LEU A 90 1.07 -20.97 -3.10
C LEU A 90 1.06 -20.31 -1.72
N VAL A 91 1.31 -19.00 -1.71
CA VAL A 91 1.16 -18.17 -0.51
C VAL A 91 0.15 -17.07 -0.83
N HIS A 92 -0.84 -16.91 0.04
CA HIS A 92 -1.77 -15.78 -0.01
C HIS A 92 -1.46 -14.87 1.17
N ILE A 93 -1.17 -13.60 0.88
CA ILE A 93 -0.65 -12.62 1.83
C ILE A 93 -1.23 -11.25 1.50
N GLU A 94 -1.29 -10.38 2.50
CA GLU A 94 -1.52 -8.96 2.29
C GLU A 94 -0.27 -8.29 1.68
N ALA A 95 -0.49 -7.29 0.82
CA ALA A 95 0.56 -6.69 -0.02
C ALA A 95 1.62 -5.85 0.73
N GLY A 96 1.41 -5.59 2.02
CA GLY A 96 2.34 -4.85 2.87
C GLY A 96 3.39 -5.70 3.58
N ILE A 97 3.31 -7.04 3.47
CA ILE A 97 4.34 -7.92 4.03
C ILE A 97 5.70 -7.66 3.36
N VAL A 98 6.77 -7.70 4.14
CA VAL A 98 8.12 -7.57 3.61
C VAL A 98 8.63 -8.93 3.16
N ILE A 99 9.46 -8.95 2.10
CA ILE A 99 10.04 -10.18 1.54
C ILE A 99 10.83 -10.97 2.61
N GLN A 100 11.41 -10.29 3.60
CA GLN A 100 12.13 -10.93 4.71
C GLN A 100 11.24 -11.83 5.57
N ASP A 101 9.94 -11.51 5.67
CA ASP A 101 8.98 -12.23 6.52
C ASP A 101 8.15 -13.25 5.71
N LEU A 102 8.45 -13.43 4.42
CA LEU A 102 7.83 -14.39 3.51
C LEU A 102 8.71 -15.62 3.34
#